data_AF-A0A952WNV0-F1
#
_entry.id   AF-A0A952WNV0-F1
#
_cell.length_a   1.000
_cell.length_b   1.000
_cell.length_c   1.000
_cell.angle_alpha   90.00
_cell.angle_beta   90.00
_cell.angle_gamma   90.00
#
_symmetry.space_group_name_H-M   'P 1'
#
loop_
_entity.id
_entity.type
_entity.pdbx_description
1 polymer ?
#
loop_
_entity_poly.entity_id
_entity_poly.type
_entity_poly.pdbx_seq_one_letter_code
_entity_poly.pdbx_strand_id
1 'polypeptide(L)'
;MTCRELTDFIMEYLEGDLDPVIRRTFDRHLEECPACVTFIESYRTSISLGQEAFGCGDGSPCEVPEELVRAILNATQGRGPETTSGGCGCGG
;
A
#
# COMPACT_ATOMS: atom_id res chain seq x y z
N MET A 1 18.19 -3.51 9.64
CA MET A 1 16.85 -2.91 9.60
C MET A 1 16.96 -1.46 10.02
N THR A 2 16.48 -0.54 9.19
CA THR A 2 16.22 0.85 9.54
C THR A 2 14.79 0.98 10.07
N CYS A 3 14.46 2.14 10.66
CA CYS A 3 13.08 2.41 11.07
C CYS A 3 12.11 2.29 9.89
N ARG A 4 12.53 2.72 8.69
CA ARG A 4 11.69 2.67 7.48
C ARG A 4 11.44 1.25 7.01
N GLU A 5 12.49 0.43 6.91
CA GLU A 5 12.37 -0.98 6.52
C GLU A 5 11.42 -1.75 7.45
N LEU A 6 11.46 -1.44 8.76
CA LEU A 6 10.55 -2.03 9.73
C LEU A 6 9.09 -1.60 9.50
N THR A 7 8.84 -0.31 9.33
CA THR A 7 7.47 0.19 9.10
C THR A 7 6.88 -0.32 7.80
N ASP A 8 7.68 -0.40 6.73
CA ASP A 8 7.25 -0.92 5.43
C ASP A 8 6.85 -2.41 5.58
N PHE A 9 7.67 -3.21 6.25
CA PHE A 9 7.34 -4.61 6.55
C PHE A 9 6.04 -4.78 7.35
N ILE A 10 5.83 -3.95 8.39
CA ILE A 10 4.62 -4.02 9.21
C ILE A 10 3.39 -3.62 8.38
N MET A 11 3.51 -2.61 7.52
CA MET A 11 2.41 -2.20 6.64
C MET A 11 2.06 -3.32 5.67
N GLU A 12 3.04 -3.91 4.96
CA GLU A 12 2.81 -5.05 4.07
C GLU A 12 2.16 -6.25 4.81
N TYR A 13 2.56 -6.51 6.05
CA TYR A 13 1.95 -7.53 6.88
C TYR A 13 0.48 -7.22 7.22
N LEU A 14 0.18 -5.97 7.59
CA LEU A 14 -1.16 -5.53 7.97
C LEU A 14 -2.12 -5.46 6.77
N GLU A 15 -1.63 -5.02 5.62
CA GLU A 15 -2.39 -4.95 4.35
C GLU A 15 -2.53 -6.34 3.70
N GLY A 16 -1.63 -7.26 4.05
CA GLY A 16 -1.66 -8.65 3.62
C GLY A 16 -0.92 -8.93 2.33
N ASP A 17 -0.09 -7.98 1.88
CA ASP A 17 0.72 -8.04 0.67
C ASP A 17 2.07 -8.76 0.87
N LEU A 18 2.39 -9.12 2.12
CA LEU A 18 3.61 -9.86 2.45
C LEU A 18 3.64 -11.25 1.79
N ASP A 19 4.82 -11.67 1.32
CA ASP A 19 5.02 -13.02 0.78
C ASP A 19 4.47 -14.10 1.75
N PRO A 20 3.70 -15.10 1.26
CA PRO A 20 3.04 -16.06 2.14
C PRO A 20 3.98 -16.85 3.05
N VAL A 21 5.22 -17.10 2.64
CA VAL A 21 6.22 -17.81 3.46
C VAL A 21 6.71 -16.91 4.60
N ILE A 22 6.97 -15.64 4.29
CA ILE A 22 7.39 -14.65 5.27
C ILE A 22 6.26 -14.38 6.26
N ARG A 23 5.02 -14.25 5.78
CA ARG A 23 3.84 -14.03 6.61
C ARG A 23 3.66 -15.13 7.65
N ARG A 24 3.68 -16.40 7.23
CA ARG A 24 3.59 -17.54 8.17
C ARG A 24 4.71 -17.55 9.21
N THR A 25 5.91 -17.13 8.83
CA THR A 25 7.04 -17.05 9.75
C THR A 25 6.81 -15.97 10.80
N PHE A 26 6.28 -14.82 10.38
CA PHE A 26 5.95 -13.73 11.30
C PHE A 26 4.75 -14.04 12.17
N ASP A 27 3.71 -14.71 11.64
CA ASP A 27 2.56 -15.18 12.41
C ASP A 27 3.00 -16.07 13.58
N ARG A 28 3.87 -17.06 13.31
CA ARG A 28 4.45 -17.90 14.36
C ARG A 28 5.24 -17.11 15.40
N HIS A 29 5.96 -16.06 14.99
CA HIS A 29 6.65 -15.19 15.93
C HIS A 29 5.67 -14.46 16.85
N LEU A 30 4.52 -14.00 16.33
CA LEU A 30 3.49 -13.36 17.14
C LEU A 30 2.85 -14.32 18.15
N GLU A 31 2.75 -15.62 17.84
CA GLU A 31 2.29 -16.64 18.78
C GLU A 31 3.26 -16.83 19.97
N GLU A 32 4.56 -16.64 19.73
CA GLU A 32 5.62 -16.89 20.72
C GLU A 32 6.07 -15.62 21.47
N CYS A 33 5.72 -14.43 20.97
CA CYS A 33 6.24 -13.15 21.48
C CYS A 33 5.15 -12.13 21.82
N PRO A 34 4.71 -12.06 23.10
CA PRO A 34 3.69 -11.11 23.54
C PRO A 34 4.06 -9.63 23.30
N ALA A 35 5.34 -9.28 23.41
CA ALA A 35 5.80 -7.91 23.17
C ALA A 35 5.56 -7.47 21.72
N CYS A 36 5.73 -8.37 20.76
CA CYS A 36 5.48 -8.09 19.35
C CYS A 36 3.98 -7.99 19.05
N VAL A 37 3.13 -8.77 19.74
CA VAL A 37 1.67 -8.61 19.68
C VAL A 37 1.27 -7.20 20.12
N THR A 38 1.72 -6.77 21.30
CA THR A 38 1.42 -5.42 21.83
C THR A 38 1.94 -4.32 20.91
N PHE A 39 3.11 -4.52 20.29
CA PHE A 39 3.66 -3.56 19.34
C PHE A 39 2.78 -3.42 18.08
N ILE A 40 2.30 -4.53 17.50
CA ILE A 40 1.40 -4.52 16.36
C ILE A 40 0.07 -3.84 16.71
N GLU A 41 -0.49 -4.10 17.89
CA GLU A 41 -1.71 -3.43 18.38
C GLU A 41 -1.52 -1.92 18.51
N SER A 42 -0.39 -1.49 19.08
CA SER A 42 -0.03 -0.07 19.20
C SER A 42 0.14 0.59 17.83
N TYR A 43 0.71 -0.14 16.87
CA TYR A 43 0.90 0.35 15.51
C TYR A 43 -0.45 0.52 14.78
N ARG A 44 -1.35 -0.46 14.88
CA ARG A 44 -2.74 -0.35 14.36
C ARG A 44 -3.46 0.86 14.94
N THR A 45 -3.30 1.10 16.25
CA THR A 45 -3.88 2.28 16.91
C THR A 45 -3.31 3.57 16.34
N SER A 46 -2.00 3.62 16.10
CA SER A 46 -1.34 4.79 15.50
C SER A 46 -1.84 5.08 14.08
N ILE A 47 -2.11 4.04 13.28
CA ILE A 47 -2.73 4.18 11.95
C ILE A 47 -4.15 4.77 12.09
N SER A 48 -4.98 4.22 12.98
CA SER A 48 -6.35 4.71 13.22
C SER A 48 -6.36 6.18 13.64
N LEU A 49 -5.53 6.55 14.62
CA LEU A 49 -5.42 7.92 15.09
C LEU A 49 -4.92 8.87 13.99
N GLY A 50 -4.00 8.41 13.13
CA GLY A 50 -3.58 9.17 11.96
C GLY A 50 -4.73 9.39 10.98
N GLN A 51 -5.48 8.33 10.66
CA GLN A 51 -6.66 8.40 9.79
C GLN A 51 -7.75 9.32 10.37
N GLU A 52 -7.97 9.30 11.68
CA GLU A 52 -8.92 10.19 12.35
C GLU A 52 -8.43 11.65 12.35
N ALA A 53 -7.14 11.88 12.63
CA ALA A 53 -6.56 13.22 12.69
C ALA A 53 -6.51 13.90 11.31
N PHE A 54 -6.32 13.14 10.24
CA PHE A 54 -6.22 13.64 8.86
C PHE A 54 -7.48 13.38 8.02
N GLY A 55 -8.44 12.63 8.55
CA GLY A 55 -9.71 12.34 7.92
C GLY A 55 -10.76 13.41 8.18
N CYS A 56 -11.88 13.28 7.47
CA CYS A 56 -13.11 13.96 7.81
C CYS A 56 -13.64 13.27 9.09
N GLY A 57 -13.61 13.96 10.24
CA GLY A 57 -13.76 13.38 11.59
C GLY A 57 -15.12 12.72 11.93
N ASP A 58 -15.93 12.35 10.93
CA ASP A 58 -17.21 11.66 11.03
C ASP A 58 -17.15 10.18 10.58
N GLY A 59 -15.96 9.69 10.21
CA GLY A 59 -15.80 8.33 9.69
C GLY A 59 -16.31 8.16 8.25
N SER A 60 -16.67 9.25 7.58
CA SER A 60 -17.00 9.26 6.16
C SER A 60 -15.73 9.39 5.32
N PRO A 61 -15.63 8.69 4.19
CA PRO A 61 -14.63 9.01 3.19
C PRO A 61 -14.81 10.48 2.80
N CYS A 62 -13.74 11.27 2.90
CA CYS A 62 -13.76 12.61 2.33
C CYS A 62 -14.13 12.47 0.86
N GLU A 63 -15.19 13.19 0.45
CA GLU A 63 -15.68 13.13 -0.92
C GLU A 63 -14.54 13.50 -1.87
N VAL A 64 -14.04 12.50 -2.59
CA VAL A 64 -12.89 12.69 -3.48
C VAL A 64 -13.37 13.50 -4.68
N PRO A 65 -12.80 14.69 -4.96
CA PRO A 65 -13.26 15.51 -6.07
C PRO A 65 -13.20 14.74 -7.39
N GLU A 66 -14.27 14.79 -8.19
CA GLU A 66 -14.36 14.03 -9.46
C GLU A 66 -13.19 14.33 -10.40
N GLU A 67 -12.71 15.57 -10.43
CA GLU A 67 -11.58 15.98 -11.26
C GLU A 67 -10.29 15.26 -10.88
N LEU A 68 -10.07 14.97 -9.60
CA LEU A 68 -8.91 14.19 -9.14
C LEU A 68 -9.03 12.73 -9.59
N VAL A 69 -10.22 12.15 -9.47
CA VAL A 69 -10.49 10.77 -9.94
C VAL A 69 -10.23 10.67 -11.44
N ARG A 70 -10.77 11.62 -12.23
CA ARG A 70 -10.57 11.69 -13.68
C ARG A 70 -9.09 11.84 -14.04
N ALA A 71 -8.35 12.69 -13.32
CA ALA A 71 -6.91 12.88 -13.56
C ALA A 71 -6.10 11.59 -13.34
N ILE A 72 -6.37 10.86 -12.25
CA ILE A 72 -5.68 9.59 -11.94
C ILE A 72 -6.00 8.51 -12.98
N LEU A 73 -7.27 8.38 -13.38
CA LEU A 73 -7.69 7.42 -14.39
C LEU A 73 -7.02 7.68 -15.74
N ASN A 74 -6.92 8.94 -16.18
CA ASN A 74 -6.22 9.28 -17.42
C ASN A 74 -4.71 8.97 -17.35
N ALA A 75 -4.07 9.26 -16.21
CA ALA A 75 -2.64 9.00 -16.03
C ALA A 75 -2.28 7.51 -16.01
N THR A 76 -3.18 6.66 -15.50
CA THR A 76 -2.99 5.20 -15.43
C THR A 76 -3.35 4.49 -16.75
N GLN A 77 -4.37 4.98 -17.46
CA GLN A 77 -4.80 4.40 -18.74
C GLN A 77 -3.91 4.80 -19.93
N GLY A 78 -3.14 5.90 -19.81
CA GLY A 78 -2.15 6.33 -20.81
C GLY A 78 -0.82 5.56 -20.80
N ARG A 79 -0.63 4.62 -19.86
CA ARG A 79 0.60 3.82 -19.72
C ARG A 79 0.36 2.36 -20.15
N GLY A 80 -0.19 2.17 -21.35
CA GLY A 80 -0.09 0.89 -22.05
C GLY A 80 1.34 0.66 -22.53
N PRO A 81 1.85 -0.59 -22.61
CA PRO A 81 3.19 -0.85 -23.10
C PRO A 81 3.33 -0.33 -24.52
N GLU A 82 4.22 0.64 -24.69
CA GLU A 82 4.71 1.11 -25.99
C GLU A 82 5.45 -0.05 -26.68
N THR A 83 4.69 -0.93 -27.32
CA THR A 83 5.24 -1.79 -28.37
C THR A 83 5.59 -0.88 -29.53
N THR A 84 6.84 -0.41 -29.52
CA THR A 84 7.50 0.10 -30.72
C THR A 84 7.52 -1.04 -31.74
N SER A 85 6.43 -1.16 -32.49
CA SER A 85 6.49 -1.65 -33.87
C SER A 85 7.03 -0.45 -34.65
N GLY A 86 8.33 -0.38 -34.93
CA GLY A 86 8.98 -1.38 -35.76
C GLY A 86 8.41 -1.38 -37.19
N GLY A 87 7.82 -0.27 -37.63
CA GLY A 87 7.43 -0.04 -39.02
C GLY A 87 8.68 0.17 -39.88
N CYS A 88 9.29 -0.92 -40.30
CA CYS A 88 10.19 -0.94 -41.44
C CYS A 88 9.37 -0.54 -42.68
N GLY A 89 9.54 0.70 -43.14
CA GLY A 89 9.05 1.19 -44.42
C GLY A 89 10.20 1.26 -45.41
N CYS A 90 10.49 0.13 -46.06
CA CYS A 90 11.34 0.06 -47.24
C CYS A 90 10.51 0.28 -48.52
N GLY A 91 11.09 1.00 -49.48
CA GLY A 91 10.59 1.19 -50.85
C GLY A 91 10.06 2.61 -51.09
N GLY A 92 10.54 3.39 -52.05
CA GLY A 92 11.55 3.24 -53.10
C GLY A 92 11.75 4.59 -53.78
#